data_AF-A0AA41V4P6-F1
#
_entry.id   AF-A0AA41V4P6-F1
#
_cell.length_a   1.000
_cell.length_b   1.000
_cell.length_c   1.000
_cell.angle_alpha   90.00
_cell.angle_beta   90.00
_cell.angle_gamma   90.00
#
_symmetry.space_group_name_H-M   'P 1'
#
loop_
_entity.id
_entity.type
_entity.pdbx_description
1 polymer ?
#
loop_
_entity_poly.entity_id
_entity_poly.type
_entity_poly.pdbx_seq_one_letter_code
_entity_poly.pdbx_strand_id
1 'polypeptide(L)'
;MSSSNGTNSNFISVPHPVTRFHAVSGFFAVYSMLNLNPRANLTKIWEKGEQICSGSWIDSNRISGNREYADQFCFRVPYLASLLEDTLCLGNTEINFGPGDVSWTLGAALVEGEHKWLSNTEPQAGSFNLKLTKVIPYPISLFTVCLCFLLIVYRDRVRQTALLLVSMPGKKGASFGASLPSYFCPKRQLN
;
A
#
# COMPACT_ATOMS: atom_id res chain seq x y z
N MET A 1 46.63 -37.61 25.53
CA MET A 1 45.31 -38.25 25.41
C MET A 1 44.32 -37.48 26.25
N SER A 2 43.46 -36.68 25.60
CA SER A 2 42.33 -36.02 26.25
C SER A 2 41.12 -36.26 25.38
N SER A 3 40.27 -37.18 25.83
CA SER A 3 39.12 -37.72 25.13
C SER A 3 38.04 -36.65 24.97
N SER A 4 37.56 -36.47 23.74
CA SER A 4 36.29 -35.80 23.46
C SER A 4 35.15 -36.54 24.15
N ASN A 5 34.26 -35.81 24.80
CA ASN A 5 32.88 -36.26 25.04
C ASN A 5 31.98 -35.02 24.97
N GLY A 6 31.77 -34.54 23.75
CA GLY A 6 30.68 -33.60 23.44
C GLY A 6 29.39 -34.41 23.41
N THR A 7 28.63 -34.35 24.49
CA THR A 7 27.30 -34.95 24.61
C THR A 7 26.36 -34.34 23.58
N ASN A 8 25.89 -35.16 22.64
CA ASN A 8 24.77 -34.82 21.76
C ASN A 8 23.50 -34.65 22.61
N SER A 9 23.21 -33.40 23.00
CA SER A 9 21.94 -33.04 23.61
C SER A 9 20.86 -33.05 22.52
N ASN A 10 20.14 -34.16 22.41
CA ASN A 10 18.90 -34.23 21.64
C ASN A 10 17.91 -33.24 22.27
N PHE A 11 17.76 -32.05 21.67
CA PHE A 11 16.74 -31.08 22.04
C PHE A 11 15.37 -31.59 21.59
N ILE A 12 14.77 -32.50 22.36
CA ILE A 12 13.33 -32.70 22.30
C ILE A 12 12.71 -31.47 22.98
N SER A 13 12.45 -30.45 22.17
CA SER A 13 11.67 -29.28 22.56
C SER A 13 10.26 -29.76 22.92
N VAL A 14 9.94 -29.82 24.20
CA VAL A 14 8.56 -29.96 24.65
C VAL A 14 7.86 -28.64 24.31
N PRO A 15 6.83 -28.64 23.44
CA PRO A 15 6.15 -27.42 23.07
C PRO A 15 5.50 -26.84 24.33
N HIS A 16 5.86 -25.60 24.65
CA HIS A 16 5.23 -24.89 25.74
C HIS A 16 3.75 -24.70 25.39
N PRO A 17 2.81 -24.87 26.35
CA PRO A 17 1.40 -24.65 26.09
C PRO A 17 1.19 -23.19 25.66
N VAL A 18 0.86 -23.00 24.39
CA VAL A 18 0.56 -21.68 23.82
C VAL A 18 -0.82 -21.28 24.31
N THR A 19 -0.87 -20.25 25.15
CA THR A 19 -2.12 -19.77 25.75
C THR A 19 -2.70 -18.54 25.06
N ARG A 20 -1.94 -17.93 24.14
CA ARG A 20 -2.29 -16.68 23.46
C ARG A 20 -1.98 -16.73 21.98
N PHE A 21 -2.93 -16.29 21.17
CA PHE A 21 -2.81 -16.22 19.73
C PHE A 21 -3.05 -14.79 19.24
N HIS A 22 -2.32 -14.40 18.19
CA HIS A 22 -2.55 -13.13 17.51
C HIS A 22 -3.24 -13.37 16.17
N ALA A 23 -4.40 -12.75 16.00
CA ALA A 23 -5.15 -12.80 14.75
C ALA A 23 -4.87 -11.51 13.96
N VAL A 24 -4.18 -11.62 12.83
CA VAL A 24 -3.67 -10.48 12.04
C VAL A 24 -4.23 -10.47 10.62
N SER A 25 -3.93 -9.42 9.85
CA SER A 25 -4.27 -9.32 8.43
C SER A 25 -5.78 -9.46 8.15
N GLY A 26 -6.22 -10.53 7.46
CA GLY A 26 -7.63 -10.73 7.11
C GLY A 26 -8.54 -10.90 8.33
N PHE A 27 -8.04 -11.52 9.41
CA PHE A 27 -8.78 -11.64 10.67
C PHE A 27 -9.06 -10.26 11.27
N PHE A 28 -8.04 -9.38 11.28
CA PHE A 28 -8.19 -7.99 11.75
C PHE A 28 -9.14 -7.18 10.86
N ALA A 29 -9.06 -7.35 9.53
CA ALA A 29 -9.91 -6.61 8.60
C ALA A 29 -11.41 -6.86 8.87
N VAL A 30 -11.79 -8.11 9.15
CA VAL A 30 -13.18 -8.44 9.51
C VAL A 30 -13.51 -7.98 10.93
N TYR A 31 -12.64 -8.24 11.90
CA TYR A 31 -12.89 -7.94 13.31
C TYR A 31 -12.97 -6.43 13.61
N SER A 32 -12.15 -5.61 12.94
CA SER A 32 -12.07 -4.16 13.16
C SER A 32 -13.38 -3.41 12.88
N MET A 33 -14.28 -4.02 12.12
CA MET A 33 -15.61 -3.48 11.83
C MET A 33 -16.62 -3.70 12.96
N LEU A 34 -16.37 -4.66 13.84
CA LEU A 34 -17.31 -5.05 14.91
C LEU A 34 -17.32 -4.08 16.11
N ASN A 35 -16.38 -3.13 16.14
CA ASN A 35 -16.19 -2.17 17.23
C ASN A 35 -16.09 -2.83 18.62
N LEU A 36 -15.47 -4.01 18.67
CA LEU A 36 -15.24 -4.78 19.89
C LEU A 36 -13.85 -4.48 20.48
N ASN A 37 -13.64 -4.83 21.75
CA ASN A 37 -12.32 -4.79 22.38
C ASN A 37 -11.32 -5.67 21.60
N PRO A 38 -10.06 -5.26 21.37
CA PRO A 38 -9.05 -6.10 20.70
C PRO A 38 -8.89 -7.51 21.25
N ARG A 39 -9.12 -7.71 22.56
CA ARG A 39 -9.18 -9.04 23.16
C ARG A 39 -10.51 -9.72 22.83
N ALA A 40 -10.42 -10.84 22.13
CA ALA A 40 -11.56 -11.55 21.60
C ALA A 40 -12.46 -12.12 22.70
N ASN A 41 -13.76 -12.02 22.49
CA ASN A 41 -14.75 -12.87 23.12
C ASN A 41 -15.57 -13.47 21.98
N LEU A 42 -15.36 -14.75 21.66
CA LEU A 42 -15.97 -15.41 20.50
C LEU A 42 -17.50 -15.33 20.52
N THR A 43 -18.11 -15.43 21.70
CA THR A 43 -19.56 -15.26 21.88
C THR A 43 -20.03 -13.88 21.42
N LYS A 44 -19.29 -12.81 21.75
CA LYS A 44 -19.62 -11.46 21.28
C LYS A 44 -19.46 -11.30 19.77
N ILE A 45 -18.51 -12.01 19.15
CA ILE A 45 -18.35 -12.01 17.69
C ILE A 45 -19.57 -12.66 17.05
N TRP A 46 -20.06 -13.77 17.62
CA TRP A 46 -21.25 -14.47 17.16
C TRP A 46 -22.51 -13.60 17.26
N GLU A 47 -22.78 -13.01 18.43
CA GLU A 47 -23.91 -12.10 18.65
C GLU A 47 -23.89 -10.92 17.67
N LYS A 48 -22.71 -10.38 17.39
CA LYS A 48 -22.53 -9.27 16.44
C LYS A 48 -22.78 -9.72 15.01
N GLY A 49 -22.35 -10.93 14.63
CA GLY A 49 -22.66 -11.53 13.33
C GLY A 49 -24.17 -11.70 13.12
N GLU A 50 -24.88 -12.19 14.14
CA GLU A 50 -26.34 -12.34 14.11
C GLU A 50 -27.06 -11.00 13.99
N GLN A 51 -26.60 -9.96 14.71
CA GLN A 51 -27.13 -8.60 14.59
C GLN A 51 -26.95 -8.03 13.18
N ILE A 52 -25.80 -8.28 12.55
CA ILE A 52 -25.52 -7.84 11.17
C ILE A 52 -26.44 -8.56 10.18
N CYS A 53 -26.57 -9.88 10.30
CA CYS A 53 -27.44 -10.67 9.42
C CYS A 53 -28.93 -10.36 9.57
N SER A 54 -29.39 -10.04 10.78
CA SER A 54 -30.78 -9.67 11.05
C SER A 54 -31.12 -8.23 10.63
N GLY A 55 -30.14 -7.43 10.21
CA GLY A 55 -30.33 -6.02 9.86
C GLY A 55 -30.60 -5.12 11.06
N SER A 56 -30.39 -5.61 12.28
CA SER A 56 -30.59 -4.88 13.54
C SER A 56 -29.34 -4.11 13.99
N TRP A 57 -28.34 -3.99 13.11
CA TRP A 57 -27.10 -3.28 13.40
C TRP A 57 -27.31 -1.76 13.45
N ILE A 58 -27.24 -1.18 14.66
CA ILE A 58 -27.51 0.24 14.91
C ILE A 58 -26.24 1.13 14.80
N ASP A 59 -25.04 0.56 14.75
CA ASP A 59 -23.80 1.33 14.86
C ASP A 59 -23.34 1.90 13.50
N SER A 60 -23.78 3.14 13.21
CA SER A 60 -23.79 3.78 11.89
C SER A 60 -22.67 4.81 11.65
N ASN A 61 -21.50 4.72 12.30
CA ASN A 61 -20.42 5.69 12.05
C ASN A 61 -19.19 5.14 11.30
N ARG A 62 -18.96 3.81 11.28
CA ARG A 62 -17.85 3.18 10.51
C ARG A 62 -18.30 2.44 9.26
N ILE A 63 -19.55 2.01 9.24
CA ILE A 63 -20.23 1.35 8.11
C ILE A 63 -21.35 2.28 7.60
N SER A 64 -21.13 3.60 7.69
CA SER A 64 -22.04 4.58 7.11
C SER A 64 -21.86 4.56 5.59
N GLY A 65 -22.72 3.82 4.88
CA GLY A 65 -22.98 4.16 3.48
C GLY A 65 -23.23 3.04 2.49
N ASN A 66 -23.12 1.75 2.83
CA ASN A 66 -23.46 0.74 1.83
C ASN A 66 -24.08 -0.53 2.44
N ARG A 67 -25.37 -0.73 2.22
CA ARG A 67 -26.11 -1.95 2.60
C ARG A 67 -25.46 -3.21 2.03
N GLU A 68 -24.86 -3.08 0.85
CA GLU A 68 -24.05 -4.11 0.17
C GLU A 68 -22.83 -4.58 1.00
N TYR A 69 -22.26 -3.69 1.83
CA TYR A 69 -21.19 -4.07 2.74
C TYR A 69 -21.71 -4.90 3.91
N ALA A 70 -22.90 -4.60 4.46
CA ALA A 70 -23.47 -5.37 5.55
C ALA A 70 -23.73 -6.83 5.15
N ASP A 71 -24.20 -7.07 3.93
CA ASP A 71 -24.47 -8.42 3.40
C ASP A 71 -23.19 -9.27 3.32
N GLN A 72 -22.05 -8.68 2.94
CA GLN A 72 -20.76 -9.38 2.94
C GLN A 72 -20.32 -9.76 4.37
N PHE A 73 -20.59 -8.90 5.34
CA PHE A 73 -20.22 -9.15 6.73
C PHE A 73 -21.15 -10.14 7.44
N CYS A 74 -22.39 -10.28 6.99
CA CYS A 74 -23.28 -11.34 7.46
C CYS A 74 -22.68 -12.73 7.24
N PHE A 75 -21.95 -12.96 6.15
CA PHE A 75 -21.21 -14.21 5.98
C PHE A 75 -19.86 -14.22 6.70
N ARG A 76 -19.07 -13.15 6.55
CA ARG A 76 -17.67 -13.13 7.02
C ARG A 76 -17.53 -13.21 8.53
N VAL A 77 -18.46 -12.63 9.29
CA VAL A 77 -18.37 -12.58 10.76
C VAL A 77 -18.67 -13.93 11.40
N PRO A 78 -19.77 -14.63 11.07
CA PRO A 78 -19.99 -16.00 11.52
C PRO A 78 -18.90 -16.96 11.01
N TYR A 79 -18.43 -16.79 9.76
CA TYR A 79 -17.32 -17.58 9.24
C TYR A 79 -16.05 -17.42 10.07
N LEU A 80 -15.70 -16.18 10.45
CA LEU A 80 -14.57 -15.90 11.33
C LEU A 80 -14.72 -16.60 12.69
N ALA A 81 -15.91 -16.53 13.30
CA ALA A 81 -16.18 -17.16 14.58
C ALA A 81 -16.04 -18.69 14.51
N SER A 82 -16.71 -19.34 13.54
CA SER A 82 -16.61 -20.79 13.33
C SER A 82 -15.19 -21.24 12.97
N LEU A 83 -14.44 -20.46 12.19
CA LEU A 83 -13.05 -20.77 11.89
C LEU A 83 -12.21 -20.82 13.18
N LEU A 84 -12.36 -19.83 14.06
CA LEU A 84 -11.61 -19.76 15.32
C LEU A 84 -12.05 -20.86 16.29
N GLU A 85 -13.36 -21.09 16.43
CA GLU A 85 -13.91 -22.04 17.40
C GLU A 85 -13.77 -23.50 16.93
N ASP A 86 -14.30 -23.81 15.74
CA ASP A 86 -14.46 -25.19 15.28
C ASP A 86 -13.18 -25.73 14.61
N THR A 87 -12.56 -24.92 13.74
CA THR A 87 -11.45 -25.42 12.91
C THR A 87 -10.10 -25.28 13.57
N LEU A 88 -9.88 -24.18 14.30
CA LEU A 88 -8.63 -23.91 15.01
C LEU A 88 -8.68 -24.35 16.48
N CYS A 89 -9.86 -24.78 16.96
CA CYS A 89 -10.08 -25.21 18.34
C CYS A 89 -9.65 -24.18 19.39
N LEU A 90 -9.83 -22.88 19.07
CA LEU A 90 -9.38 -21.76 19.90
C LEU A 90 -10.47 -21.24 20.85
N GLY A 91 -11.58 -21.97 20.99
CA GLY A 91 -12.78 -21.60 21.77
C GLY A 91 -12.49 -21.03 23.16
N ASN A 92 -11.53 -21.63 23.88
CA ASN A 92 -11.15 -21.26 25.25
C ASN A 92 -9.82 -20.50 25.36
N THR A 93 -9.20 -20.14 24.24
CA THR A 93 -7.88 -19.51 24.22
C THR A 93 -7.98 -17.99 24.10
N GLU A 94 -6.99 -17.28 24.62
CA GLU A 94 -6.95 -15.83 24.49
C GLU A 94 -6.49 -15.44 23.08
N ILE A 95 -7.39 -14.88 22.29
CA ILE A 95 -7.08 -14.36 20.95
C ILE A 95 -7.03 -12.83 21.03
N ASN A 96 -5.93 -12.25 20.57
CA ASN A 96 -5.78 -10.81 20.44
C ASN A 96 -5.74 -10.42 18.96
N PHE A 97 -6.68 -9.59 18.52
CA PHE A 97 -6.70 -9.10 17.15
C PHE A 97 -5.64 -8.01 16.99
N GLY A 98 -4.55 -8.35 16.30
CA GLY A 98 -3.40 -7.48 16.08
C GLY A 98 -3.68 -6.41 15.03
N PRO A 99 -2.87 -5.34 14.97
CA PRO A 99 -3.11 -4.21 14.08
C PRO A 99 -2.91 -4.61 12.60
N GLY A 100 -3.54 -3.85 11.69
CA GLY A 100 -3.58 -4.17 10.26
C GLY A 100 -2.25 -3.98 9.50
N ASP A 101 -1.25 -3.39 10.13
CA ASP A 101 0.10 -3.17 9.60
C ASP A 101 1.06 -4.33 9.90
N VAL A 102 0.67 -5.27 10.77
CA VAL A 102 1.47 -6.46 11.10
C VAL A 102 1.01 -7.63 10.21
N SER A 103 1.92 -8.10 9.36
CA SER A 103 1.72 -9.28 8.53
C SER A 103 3.05 -9.96 8.18
N TRP A 104 2.99 -11.06 7.44
CA TRP A 104 4.17 -11.81 7.00
C TRP A 104 5.16 -10.94 6.20
N THR A 105 4.70 -9.89 5.52
CA THR A 105 5.57 -9.00 4.73
C THR A 105 6.55 -8.22 5.60
N LEU A 106 6.14 -7.82 6.81
CA LEU A 106 7.04 -7.18 7.77
C LEU A 106 8.12 -8.16 8.24
N GLY A 107 7.75 -9.41 8.50
CA GLY A 107 8.70 -10.48 8.84
C GLY A 107 9.70 -10.73 7.70
N ALA A 108 9.22 -10.80 6.45
CA ALA A 108 10.09 -10.94 5.28
C ALA A 108 11.07 -9.77 5.13
N ALA A 109 10.58 -8.54 5.28
CA ALA A 109 11.41 -7.34 5.21
C ALA A 109 12.50 -7.31 6.31
N LEU A 110 12.18 -7.79 7.51
CA LEU A 110 13.16 -7.90 8.60
C LEU A 110 14.24 -8.95 8.30
N VAL A 111 13.86 -10.14 7.82
CA VAL A 111 14.82 -11.20 7.48
C VAL A 111 15.73 -10.79 6.33
N GLU A 112 15.18 -10.19 5.27
CA GLU A 112 15.96 -9.70 4.13
C GLU A 112 16.83 -8.49 4.49
N GLY A 113 16.35 -7.63 5.39
CA GLY A 113 17.07 -6.46 5.90
C GLY A 113 18.22 -6.82 6.85
N GLU A 114 18.03 -7.79 7.74
CA GLU A 114 19.06 -8.28 8.66
C GLU A 114 20.25 -8.89 7.92
N HIS A 115 20.03 -9.55 6.78
CA HIS A 115 21.11 -10.11 5.97
C HIS A 115 22.07 -9.02 5.47
N LYS A 116 21.57 -7.81 5.16
CA LYS A 116 22.40 -6.64 4.82
C LYS A 116 23.07 -5.99 6.03
N TRP A 117 22.48 -6.11 7.21
CA TRP A 117 23.05 -5.53 8.43
C TRP A 117 24.21 -6.38 8.96
N LEU A 118 24.07 -7.71 8.95
CA LEU A 118 25.11 -8.66 9.37
C LEU A 118 26.25 -8.79 8.35
N SER A 119 25.98 -8.62 7.04
CA SER A 119 27.03 -8.64 6.00
C SER A 119 27.99 -7.46 6.06
N ASN A 120 27.66 -6.40 6.80
CA ASN A 120 28.49 -5.20 6.96
C ASN A 120 29.40 -5.25 8.20
N THR A 121 29.66 -6.44 8.76
CA THR A 121 30.59 -6.62 9.89
C THR A 121 32.06 -6.62 9.42
N GLU A 122 32.44 -5.61 8.63
CA GLU A 122 33.80 -5.05 8.65
C GLU A 122 33.69 -3.68 9.30
N PRO A 123 34.52 -3.33 10.30
CA PRO A 123 34.47 -2.03 10.94
C PRO A 123 35.13 -1.00 10.03
N GLN A 124 34.54 -0.71 8.88
CA GLN A 124 34.71 0.60 8.28
C GLN A 124 33.70 1.53 8.93
N ALA A 125 34.23 2.59 9.54
CA ALA A 125 33.52 3.78 9.97
C ALA A 125 32.88 4.52 8.77
N GLY A 126 32.08 3.82 7.99
CA GLY A 126 31.14 4.39 7.04
C GLY A 126 29.92 4.77 7.84
N SER A 127 29.85 6.03 8.25
CA SER A 127 28.64 6.68 8.72
C SER A 127 27.41 6.08 8.04
N PHE A 128 26.50 5.47 8.80
CA PHE A 128 25.14 5.24 8.32
C PHE A 128 24.51 6.62 8.14
N ASN A 129 24.85 7.27 7.03
CA ASN A 129 24.01 8.30 6.44
C ASN A 129 22.76 7.56 5.97
N LEU A 130 21.87 7.29 6.91
CA LEU A 130 20.44 7.24 6.67
C LEU A 130 20.12 8.61 6.08
N LYS A 131 20.36 8.75 4.78
CA LYS A 131 19.78 9.80 3.97
C LYS A 131 18.31 9.43 3.95
N LEU A 132 17.64 9.74 5.05
CA LEU A 132 16.21 9.95 5.11
C LEU A 132 16.00 10.96 3.99
N THR A 133 15.69 10.45 2.80
CA THR A 133 15.52 11.25 1.61
C THR A 133 14.46 12.23 2.03
N LYS A 134 14.88 13.48 2.23
CA LYS A 134 14.07 14.56 2.75
C LYS A 134 12.78 14.49 1.94
N VAL A 135 11.71 13.97 2.56
CA VAL A 135 10.41 13.86 1.90
C VAL A 135 10.05 15.31 1.68
N ILE A 136 10.29 15.79 0.46
CA ILE A 136 9.95 17.14 0.09
C ILE A 136 8.45 17.20 0.33
N PRO A 137 7.97 18.00 1.30
CA PRO A 137 6.56 18.04 1.58
C PRO A 137 5.87 18.40 0.26
N TYR A 138 4.85 17.61 -0.09
CA TYR A 138 4.06 17.71 -1.31
C TYR A 138 3.87 19.14 -1.87
N PRO A 139 3.61 20.19 -1.06
CA PRO A 139 3.53 21.57 -1.56
C PRO A 139 4.83 22.12 -2.20
N ILE A 140 6.02 21.79 -1.67
CA ILE A 140 7.30 22.29 -2.18
C ILE A 140 7.66 21.62 -3.51
N SER A 141 7.37 20.32 -3.64
CA SER A 141 7.54 19.61 -4.90
C SER A 141 6.64 20.19 -5.99
N LEU A 142 5.35 20.40 -5.67
CA LEU A 142 4.37 20.96 -6.61
C LEU A 142 4.73 22.39 -7.03
N PHE A 143 5.21 23.21 -6.09
CA PHE A 143 5.68 24.57 -6.38
C PHE A 143 6.88 24.57 -7.33
N THR A 144 7.84 23.67 -7.11
CA THR A 144 9.03 23.52 -7.97
C THR A 144 8.64 23.14 -9.40
N VAL A 145 7.75 22.15 -9.54
CA VAL A 145 7.24 21.72 -10.85
C VAL A 145 6.48 22.85 -11.57
N CYS A 146 5.64 23.58 -10.83
CA CYS A 146 4.87 24.70 -11.39
C CYS A 146 5.79 25.83 -11.90
N LEU A 147 6.82 26.19 -11.15
CA LEU A 147 7.84 27.16 -11.59
C LEU A 147 8.57 26.69 -12.85
N CYS A 148 8.93 25.41 -12.94
CA CYS A 148 9.56 24.86 -14.14
C CYS A 148 8.66 25.00 -15.37
N PHE A 149 7.36 24.68 -15.26
CA PHE A 149 6.40 24.86 -16.36
C PHE A 149 6.26 26.33 -16.77
N LEU A 150 6.18 27.25 -15.81
CA LEU A 150 6.12 28.69 -16.10
C LEU A 150 7.37 29.18 -16.83
N LEU A 151 8.56 28.71 -16.43
CA LEU A 151 9.81 29.04 -17.11
C LEU A 151 9.86 28.48 -18.53
N ILE A 152 9.37 27.25 -18.76
CA ILE A 152 9.32 26.66 -20.10
C ILE A 152 8.39 27.47 -20.99
N VAL A 153 7.19 27.79 -20.52
CA VAL A 153 6.23 28.62 -21.26
C VAL A 153 6.78 30.02 -21.49
N TYR A 154 7.42 30.64 -20.50
CA TYR A 154 8.04 31.95 -20.65
C TYR A 154 9.16 31.93 -21.70
N ARG A 155 10.04 30.93 -21.67
CA ARG A 155 11.11 30.78 -22.68
C ARG A 155 10.54 30.52 -24.06
N ASP A 156 9.47 29.74 -24.18
CA ASP A 156 8.80 29.50 -25.46
C ASP A 156 8.14 30.78 -26.00
N ARG A 157 7.46 31.55 -25.14
CA ARG A 157 6.89 32.86 -25.50
C ARG A 157 7.96 33.88 -25.89
N VAL A 158 9.07 33.95 -25.16
CA VAL A 158 10.21 34.82 -25.48
C VAL A 158 10.88 34.36 -26.78
N ARG A 159 11.03 33.05 -27.01
CA ARG A 159 11.56 32.50 -28.26
C ARG A 159 10.65 32.80 -29.44
N GLN A 160 9.34 32.67 -29.29
CA GLN A 160 8.34 33.02 -30.30
C GLN A 160 8.31 34.52 -30.59
N THR A 161 8.37 35.38 -29.57
CA THR A 161 8.43 36.84 -29.75
C THR A 161 9.77 37.32 -30.33
N ALA A 162 10.89 36.68 -29.97
CA ALA A 162 12.19 36.93 -30.60
C ALA A 162 12.21 36.49 -32.09
N LEU A 163 11.59 35.36 -32.43
CA LEU A 163 11.42 34.92 -33.83
C LEU A 163 10.56 35.87 -34.66
N LEU A 164 9.53 36.47 -34.05
CA LEU A 164 8.71 37.50 -34.68
C LEU A 164 9.48 38.82 -34.88
N LEU A 165 10.37 39.21 -33.96
CA LEU A 165 11.24 40.38 -34.09
C LEU A 165 12.37 40.18 -35.12
N VAL A 166 12.85 38.95 -35.31
CA VAL A 166 13.89 38.60 -36.31
C VAL A 166 13.32 38.49 -37.74
N SER A 167 12.01 38.32 -37.91
CA SER A 167 11.37 38.12 -39.22
C SER A 167 10.92 39.40 -39.95
N MET A 168 11.51 40.56 -39.65
CA MET A 168 11.31 41.76 -40.48
C MET A 168 12.52 42.03 -41.38
N PRO A 169 12.55 41.49 -42.61
CA PRO A 169 13.28 42.10 -43.71
C PRO A 169 12.36 43.10 -44.41
N GLY A 170 12.70 44.38 -44.30
CA GLY A 170 12.12 45.39 -45.16
C GLY A 170 12.47 45.15 -46.63
N LYS A 171 11.50 45.47 -47.50
CA LYS A 171 11.63 46.11 -48.84
C LYS A 171 11.21 45.28 -50.07
N LYS A 172 10.04 45.68 -50.61
CA LYS A 172 9.59 45.86 -52.01
C LYS A 172 10.01 44.83 -53.09
N GLY A 173 9.01 44.33 -53.83
CA GLY A 173 9.15 43.92 -55.23
C GLY A 173 8.18 42.82 -55.66
N ALA A 174 7.53 42.97 -56.81
CA ALA A 174 6.35 42.24 -57.24
C ALA A 174 6.60 40.85 -57.86
N SER A 175 5.51 40.06 -57.86
CA SER A 175 4.96 39.27 -58.99
C SER A 175 5.45 37.83 -59.28
N PHE A 176 4.43 36.96 -59.26
CA PHE A 176 4.18 35.75 -60.08
C PHE A 176 4.98 34.47 -59.83
N GLY A 177 4.24 33.36 -59.69
CA GLY A 177 4.72 32.03 -60.06
C GLY A 177 4.25 30.89 -59.17
N ALA A 178 3.27 30.15 -59.67
CA ALA A 178 2.66 28.91 -59.16
C ALA A 178 3.62 27.86 -58.54
N SER A 179 3.13 27.09 -57.56
CA SER A 179 2.64 25.70 -57.78
C SER A 179 2.45 24.95 -56.44
N LEU A 180 1.28 24.34 -56.29
CA LEU A 180 0.95 23.36 -55.24
C LEU A 180 1.51 21.98 -55.62
N PRO A 181 1.83 21.13 -54.62
CA PRO A 181 1.56 19.71 -54.77
C PRO A 181 0.63 19.19 -53.68
N SER A 182 -0.40 18.53 -54.19
CA SER A 182 -1.35 17.63 -53.55
C SER A 182 -0.71 16.49 -52.77
N TYR A 183 -1.31 16.09 -51.65
CA TYR A 183 -1.31 14.69 -51.23
C TYR A 183 -2.74 14.19 -50.95
N PHE A 184 -3.07 13.15 -51.71
CA PHE A 184 -4.26 12.32 -51.65
C PHE A 184 -4.38 11.62 -50.29
N CYS A 185 -5.62 11.53 -49.79
CA CYS A 185 -6.02 10.64 -48.71
C CYS A 185 -7.05 9.64 -49.28
N PRO A 186 -6.83 8.32 -49.24
CA PRO A 186 -7.87 7.36 -49.61
C PRO A 186 -8.79 7.06 -48.41
N LYS A 187 -10.09 7.14 -48.73
CA LYS A 187 -11.28 6.76 -47.95
C LYS A 187 -11.22 5.35 -47.34
N ARG A 188 -11.77 5.21 -46.12
CA ARG A 188 -12.58 4.04 -45.71
C ARG A 188 -13.85 4.49 -44.98
N GLN A 189 -14.97 3.91 -45.40
CA GLN A 189 -16.35 4.11 -44.94
C GLN A 189 -16.63 3.50 -43.55
N LEU A 190 -17.61 4.10 -42.86
CA LEU A 190 -18.60 3.53 -41.91
C LEU A 190 -19.51 4.72 -41.55
N ASN A 191 -20.83 4.73 -41.62
CA ASN A 191 -21.90 3.75 -41.82
C ASN A 191 -23.07 4.51 -42.48
#